data_AF-A0A5C6VB80-F1
#
_entry.id   AF-A0A5C6VB80-F1
#
_cell.length_a   1.000
_cell.length_b   1.000
_cell.length_c   1.000
_cell.angle_alpha   90.00
_cell.angle_beta   90.00
_cell.angle_gamma   90.00
#
_symmetry.space_group_name_H-M   'P 1'
#
loop_
_entity.id
_entity.type
_entity.pdbx_description
1 polymer ?
#
loop_
_entity_poly.entity_id
_entity_poly.type
_entity_poly.pdbx_seq_one_letter_code
_entity_poly.pdbx_strand_id
1 'polypeptide(L)' 'MSRYQFEIDLTHLEQIIPLLVRGNPLALSYWRRRISSLSTQQGLLPDGNRRVTRLLSVFDEVERALTSGKATARRSPG' A
#
# COMPACT_ATOMS: atom_id res chain seq x y z
N MET A 1 12.55 2.88 -15.38
CA MET A 1 11.73 4.04 -14.95
C MET A 1 12.68 5.19 -14.61
N SER A 2 12.32 6.43 -14.96
CA SER A 2 13.08 7.63 -14.57
C SER A 2 12.84 8.00 -13.11
N ARG A 3 13.75 8.78 -12.52
CA ARG A 3 13.58 9.32 -11.15
C ARG A 3 12.26 10.09 -10.99
N TYR A 4 11.91 10.91 -11.97
CA TYR A 4 10.68 11.70 -11.96
C TYR A 4 9.44 10.82 -11.94
N GLN A 5 9.38 9.79 -12.79
CA GLN A 5 8.25 8.86 -12.81
C GLN A 5 8.16 8.07 -11.50
N PHE A 6 9.31 7.67 -10.92
CA PHE A 6 9.33 7.00 -9.62
C PHE A 6 8.75 7.87 -8.52
N GLU A 7 9.10 9.15 -8.49
CA GLU A 7 8.59 10.10 -7.49
C GLU A 7 7.08 10.33 -7.63
N ILE A 8 6.56 10.42 -8.86
CA ILE A 8 5.12 10.50 -9.12
C ILE A 8 4.41 9.24 -8.61
N ASP A 9 4.88 8.06 -9.01
CA ASP A 9 4.28 6.79 -8.63
C ASP A 9 4.27 6.60 -7.10
N LEU A 10 5.37 6.96 -6.45
CA LEU A 10 5.52 6.86 -5.01
C LEU A 10 4.57 7.81 -4.27
N THR A 11 4.47 9.05 -4.75
CA THR A 11 3.56 10.07 -4.19
C THR A 11 2.09 9.66 -4.38
N HIS A 12 1.75 9.11 -5.54
CA HIS A 12 0.41 8.60 -5.79
C HIS A 12 0.06 7.47 -4.82
N LEU A 13 0.98 6.52 -4.58
CA LEU A 13 0.74 5.43 -3.62
C LEU A 13 0.55 5.93 -2.19
N GLU A 14 1.28 6.97 -1.78
CA GLU A 14 1.09 7.59 -0.45
C GLU A 14 -0.29 8.24 -0.31
N GLN A 15 -0.82 8.82 -1.39
CA GLN A 15 -2.13 9.50 -1.39
C GLN A 15 -3.31 8.54 -1.44
N ILE A 16 -3.19 7.36 -2.05
CA ILE A 16 -4.30 6.41 -2.13
C ILE A 16 -4.51 5.62 -0.84
N ILE A 17 -3.55 5.59 0.10
CA ILE A 17 -3.66 4.80 1.34
C ILE A 17 -4.99 5.04 2.08
N PRO A 18 -5.42 6.30 2.34
CA PRO A 18 -6.68 6.54 3.03
C PRO A 18 -7.90 6.06 2.25
N LEU A 19 -7.80 5.97 0.91
CA LEU A 19 -8.84 5.44 0.04
C LEU A 19 -8.91 3.90 0.11
N LEU A 20 -7.76 3.22 0.30
CA LEU A 20 -7.72 1.76 0.49
C LEU A 20 -8.62 1.31 1.65
N VAL A 21 -8.65 2.10 2.73
CA VAL A 21 -9.42 1.82 3.95
C VAL A 21 -10.93 2.01 3.72
N ARG A 22 -11.33 2.92 2.84
CA ARG A 22 -12.75 3.31 2.62
C ARG A 22 -13.47 2.43 1.59
N GLY A 23 -12.75 1.53 0.93
CA GLY A 23 -13.27 0.70 -0.15
C GLY A 23 -12.56 1.02 -1.46
N ASN A 24 -11.75 0.07 -1.94
CA ASN A 24 -10.97 0.23 -3.15
C ASN A 24 -11.57 -0.59 -4.31
N PRO A 25 -11.66 -0.02 -5.53
CA PRO A 25 -12.03 -0.78 -6.73
C PRO A 25 -11.06 -1.93 -7.10
N LEU A 26 -9.79 -1.84 -6.69
CA LEU A 26 -8.74 -2.83 -6.94
C LEU A 26 -8.41 -3.63 -5.66
N ALA A 27 -8.12 -4.92 -5.84
CA ALA A 27 -7.74 -5.80 -4.75
C ALA A 27 -6.43 -5.36 -4.07
N LEU A 28 -6.30 -5.59 -2.75
CA LEU A 28 -5.07 -5.27 -2.00
C LEU A 28 -3.82 -5.93 -2.61
N SER A 29 -3.95 -7.14 -3.15
CA SER A 29 -2.85 -7.85 -3.81
C SER A 29 -2.27 -7.09 -5.00
N TYR A 30 -3.07 -6.29 -5.71
CA TYR A 30 -2.60 -5.43 -6.80
C TYR A 30 -1.66 -4.34 -6.27
N TRP A 31 -2.08 -3.63 -5.23
CA TRP A 31 -1.29 -2.55 -4.65
C TRP A 31 -0.01 -3.05 -3.98
N ARG A 32 -0.07 -4.21 -3.32
CA ARG A 32 1.12 -4.85 -2.75
C ARG A 32 2.17 -5.15 -3.84
N ARG A 33 1.74 -5.72 -4.98
CA ARG A 33 2.65 -5.92 -6.12
C ARG A 33 3.23 -4.61 -6.64
N ARG A 34 2.43 -3.53 -6.68
CA ARG A 34 2.91 -2.22 -7.14
C ARG A 34 3.99 -1.66 -6.21
N ILE A 35 3.79 -1.71 -4.90
CA ILE A 35 4.80 -1.26 -3.91
C ILE A 35 6.07 -2.12 -4.00
N SER A 36 5.95 -3.45 -4.12
CA SER A 36 7.10 -4.34 -4.31
C SER A 36 7.87 -4.07 -5.61
N SER A 37 7.19 -3.66 -6.68
CA SER A 37 7.88 -3.21 -7.90
C SER A 37 8.72 -1.97 -7.64
N LEU A 38 8.20 -0.99 -6.88
CA LEU A 38 8.91 0.24 -6.56
C LEU A 38 10.09 0.02 -5.60
N SER A 39 10.04 -0.98 -4.71
CA SER A 39 11.13 -1.23 -3.76
C SER A 39 12.46 -1.56 -4.44
N THR A 40 12.41 -2.19 -5.62
CA THR A 40 13.61 -2.47 -6.44
C THR A 40 14.31 -1.20 -6.95
N GLN A 41 13.62 -0.05 -6.90
CA GLN A 41 14.07 1.22 -7.45
C GLN A 41 14.16 2.32 -6.40
N GLN A 42 14.10 1.96 -5.11
CA GLN A 42 14.12 2.90 -3.99
C GLN A 42 15.39 3.79 -3.92
N GLY A 43 16.49 3.36 -4.57
CA GLY A 43 17.72 4.15 -4.68
C GLY A 43 17.66 5.31 -5.68
N LEU A 44 16.56 5.46 -6.44
CA LEU A 44 16.37 6.59 -7.35
C LEU A 44 16.12 7.92 -6.62
N LEU A 45 15.72 7.88 -5.35
CA LEU A 45 15.54 9.05 -4.49
C LEU A 45 16.39 8.93 -3.22
N PRO A 46 16.95 10.04 -2.70
CA PRO A 46 17.69 10.04 -1.43
C PRO A 46 16.90 9.47 -0.25
N ASP A 47 15.58 9.70 -0.22
CA ASP A 47 14.66 9.26 0.83
C ASP A 47 13.77 8.08 0.40
N GLY A 48 14.00 7.52 -0.80
CA GLY A 48 13.14 6.50 -1.39
C GLY A 48 13.02 5.25 -0.54
N ASN A 49 14.11 4.77 0.07
CA ASN A 49 14.10 3.63 0.99
C ASN A 49 13.16 3.87 2.19
N ARG A 50 13.22 5.05 2.81
CA ARG A 50 12.37 5.41 3.95
C ARG A 50 10.90 5.45 3.57
N ARG A 51 10.59 6.07 2.42
CA ARG A 51 9.22 6.20 1.90
C ARG A 51 8.62 4.84 1.54
N VAL A 52 9.36 4.01 0.80
CA VAL A 52 8.94 2.65 0.44
C VAL A 52 8.72 1.78 1.68
N THR A 53 9.63 1.83 2.66
CA THR A 53 9.48 1.06 3.91
C THR A 53 8.22 1.47 4.66
N ARG A 54 7.97 2.80 4.78
CA ARG A 54 6.76 3.31 5.42
C ARG A 54 5.49 2.88 4.69
N LEU A 55 5.50 2.94 3.36
CA LEU A 55 4.40 2.47 2.51
C LEU A 55 4.07 1.00 2.78
N LEU A 56 5.10 0.14 2.83
CA LEU A 56 4.92 -1.29 3.13
C LEU A 56 4.30 -1.51 4.52
N SER A 57 4.82 -0.84 5.55
CA SER A 57 4.29 -0.96 6.92
C SER A 57 2.83 -0.53 7.02
N VAL A 58 2.48 0.63 6.44
CA VAL A 58 1.10 1.12 6.46
C VAL A 58 0.18 0.20 5.65
N PHE A 59 0.68 -0.35 4.53
CA PHE A 59 -0.10 -1.31 3.74
C PHE A 59 -0.38 -2.61 4.52
N ASP A 60 0.61 -3.14 5.24
CA ASP A 60 0.45 -4.30 6.12
C ASP A 60 -0.60 -4.04 7.22
N GLU A 61 -0.61 -2.83 7.80
CA GLU A 61 -1.62 -2.43 8.79
C GLU A 61 -3.03 -2.37 8.18
N VAL A 62 -3.18 -1.78 7.00
CA VAL A 62 -4.47 -1.74 6.28
C VAL A 62 -4.96 -3.15 5.96
N GLU A 63 -4.09 -4.02 5.46
CA GLU A 63 -4.43 -5.42 5.15
C GLU A 63 -4.86 -6.19 6.41
N ARG A 64 -4.15 -6.00 7.53
CA ARG A 64 -4.54 -6.58 8.84
C ARG A 64 -5.88 -6.05 9.32
N ALA A 65 -6.13 -4.74 9.22
CA ALA A 65 -7.39 -4.13 9.65
C ALA A 65 -8.58 -4.65 8.85
N LEU A 66 -8.43 -4.73 7.52
CA LEU A 66 -9.47 -5.26 6.63
C LEU A 66 -9.72 -6.76 6.83
N THR A 67 -8.67 -7.54 7.12
CA THR A 67 -8.79 -8.98 7.41
C THR A 67 -9.43 -9.22 8.79
N SER A 68 -9.06 -8.42 9.78
CA SER A 68 -9.63 -8.49 11.15
C SER A 68 -11.09 -8.04 11.18
N GLY A 69 -11.46 -7.02 10.41
CA GLY A 69 -12.85 -6.59 10.24
C GLY A 69 -13.73 -7.62 9.51
N LYS A 70 -13.16 -8.39 8.58
CA LYS A 70 -13.85 -9.55 7.99
C LYS A 70 -14.00 -10.71 8.99
N ALA A 71 -13.03 -10.92 9.88
CA ALA A 71 -13.07 -11.98 10.87
C ALA A 71 -14.18 -11.77 11.92
N THR A 72 -14.48 -10.52 12.29
CA THR A 72 -15.63 -10.19 13.15
C THR A 72 -16.96 -10.29 12.42
N ALA A 73 -17.04 -9.86 11.16
CA ALA A 73 -18.29 -9.98 10.37
C ALA A 73 -18.72 -11.43 10.10
N ARG A 74 -17.78 -12.38 10.07
CA ARG A 74 -18.07 -13.81 9.87
C ARG A 74 -18.44 -14.57 11.16
N ARG A 75 -18.29 -13.94 12.34
CA ARG A 75 -18.67 -14.49 13.65
C ARG A 75 -19.95 -13.84 14.13
N SER A 76 -21.06 -14.13 13.47
CA SER A 76 -22.40 -13.97 14.05
C SER A 76 -23.17 -15.25 13.77
N PRO A 77 -23.23 -16.18 14.72
CA PRO A 77 -24.26 -17.20 14.75
C PRO A 77 -25.51 -16.56 15.37
N GLY A 78 -26.48 -16.24 14.52
CA GLY A 78 -27.87 -16.09 14.91
C GLY A 78 -28.62 -17.34 14.50
#